data_AF-A0AAW0BF34-F1
#
_entry.id   AF-A0AAW0BF34-F1
#
_cell.length_a   1.000
_cell.length_b   1.000
_cell.length_c   1.000
_cell.angle_alpha   90.00
_cell.angle_beta   90.00
_cell.angle_gamma   90.00
#
_symmetry.space_group_name_H-M   'P 1'
#
loop_
_entity.id
_entity.type
_entity.pdbx_description
1 polymer ?
#
loop_
_entity_poly.entity_id
_entity_poly.type
_entity_poly.pdbx_seq_one_letter_code
_entity_poly.pdbx_strand_id
1 'polypeptide(L)'
;MAVASMDPRRRWPQAQPYRDCARVGETRHALRKSSRQRNSKSRCISESVATYNRLPLSNPTNSLPHINFPEYFAAFTPRYFADNKSSIDTSAEVVEALVLRATLALSPHLGMATEAWQAQRTLLETLTGIKKGEVGDRAEYCVSQAENILVSPDAVGRYFVNETFSGDSREKGTKIVTDIVEAFKSSQPNITWLGEAPANVVAQKDVWRNIGDSWSIFAYRAWKAQYTDSLIAGYEYLLPGMNYTREQSFSISFGRIWGNFINTAAQIQWVRTDPHSPQIYRVDGTVSNIPAFAAAF
;
A
#
# COMPACT_ATOMS: atom_id res chain seq x y z
N MET A 1 -4.78 -31.49 9.76
CA MET A 1 -6.06 -31.06 10.35
C MET A 1 -6.47 -32.07 11.40
N ALA A 2 -6.03 -31.89 12.65
CA ALA A 2 -6.73 -32.49 13.78
C ALA A 2 -7.81 -31.48 14.17
N VAL A 3 -9.03 -31.71 13.71
CA VAL A 3 -10.20 -31.02 14.25
C VAL A 3 -10.23 -31.44 15.73
N ALA A 4 -9.82 -30.55 16.62
CA ALA A 4 -10.17 -30.69 18.02
C ALA A 4 -11.69 -30.87 18.04
N SER A 5 -12.16 -32.03 18.48
CA SER A 5 -13.59 -32.30 18.60
C SER A 5 -14.15 -31.31 19.63
N MET A 6 -14.58 -30.15 19.16
CA MET A 6 -15.39 -29.22 19.93
C MET A 6 -16.71 -29.91 20.16
N ASP A 7 -16.94 -30.36 21.39
CA ASP A 7 -18.23 -30.85 21.84
C ASP A 7 -19.26 -29.72 21.63
N PRO A 8 -20.24 -29.88 20.73
CA PRO A 8 -21.24 -28.85 20.46
C PRO A 8 -22.17 -28.59 21.66
N ARG A 9 -22.03 -29.35 22.76
CA ARG A 9 -22.81 -29.19 24.00
C ARG A 9 -22.10 -28.42 25.11
N ARG A 10 -20.81 -28.07 24.96
CA ARG A 10 -20.16 -27.14 25.89
C ARG A 10 -20.66 -25.73 25.61
N ARG A 11 -21.64 -25.28 26.41
CA ARG A 11 -21.96 -23.86 26.53
C ARG A 11 -20.68 -23.14 26.95
N TRP A 12 -20.26 -22.19 26.12
CA TRP A 12 -19.32 -21.16 26.54
C TRP A 12 -19.84 -20.58 27.86
N PRO A 13 -18.98 -20.35 28.89
CA PRO A 13 -19.38 -19.51 30.01
C PRO A 13 -20.02 -18.25 29.44
N GLN A 14 -21.14 -17.80 29.98
CA GLN A 14 -21.81 -16.58 29.51
C GLN A 14 -20.87 -15.37 29.73
N ALA A 15 -19.93 -15.18 28.81
CA ALA A 15 -19.09 -14.02 28.68
C ALA A 15 -20.02 -12.87 28.30
N GLN A 16 -19.96 -11.77 29.04
CA GLN A 16 -20.73 -10.58 28.69
C GLN A 16 -20.05 -9.94 27.46
N PRO A 17 -20.61 -10.09 26.24
CA PRO A 17 -19.84 -9.86 25.00
C PRO A 17 -19.26 -8.45 24.90
N TYR A 18 -19.95 -7.47 25.48
CA TYR A 18 -19.56 -6.06 25.50
C TYR A 18 -18.36 -5.75 26.40
N ARG A 19 -18.22 -6.40 27.56
CA ARG A 19 -17.09 -6.15 28.48
C ARG A 19 -15.78 -6.74 27.97
N ASP A 20 -15.87 -7.83 27.23
CA ASP A 20 -14.69 -8.57 26.78
C ASP A 20 -14.15 -7.99 25.46
N CYS A 21 -15.03 -7.54 24.55
CA CYS A 21 -14.64 -6.74 23.39
C CYS A 21 -14.00 -5.38 23.77
N ALA A 22 -14.48 -4.70 24.82
CA ALA A 22 -13.87 -3.48 25.33
C ALA A 22 -12.43 -3.73 25.83
N ARG A 23 -12.22 -4.81 26.58
CA ARG A 23 -10.89 -5.24 27.06
C ARG A 23 -9.94 -5.67 25.95
N VAL A 24 -10.44 -6.35 24.91
CA VAL A 24 -9.66 -6.63 23.69
C VAL A 24 -9.28 -5.33 22.97
N GLY A 25 -10.19 -4.35 22.94
CA GLY A 25 -9.95 -3.00 22.42
C GLY A 25 -8.86 -2.25 23.20
N GLU A 26 -8.93 -2.28 24.54
CA GLU A 26 -7.92 -1.70 25.44
C GLU A 26 -6.55 -2.38 25.28
N THR A 27 -6.52 -3.71 25.17
CA THR A 27 -5.28 -4.48 24.95
C THR A 27 -4.65 -4.13 23.61
N ARG A 28 -5.45 -4.05 22.53
CA ARG A 28 -4.97 -3.55 21.22
C ARG A 28 -4.48 -2.11 21.30
N HIS A 29 -5.16 -1.25 22.06
CA HIS A 29 -4.74 0.14 22.27
C HIS A 29 -3.42 0.23 23.04
N ALA A 30 -3.21 -0.60 24.06
CA ALA A 30 -1.97 -0.68 24.82
C ALA A 30 -0.80 -1.17 23.94
N LEU A 31 -1.01 -2.23 23.15
CA LEU A 31 -0.04 -2.72 22.17
C LEU A 31 0.29 -1.61 21.14
N ARG A 32 -0.73 -0.88 20.67
CA ARG A 32 -0.54 0.23 19.74
C ARG A 32 0.17 1.42 20.38
N LYS A 33 -0.06 1.72 21.66
CA LYS A 33 0.69 2.75 22.41
C LYS A 33 2.15 2.35 22.58
N SER A 34 2.44 1.09 22.92
CA SER A 34 3.81 0.57 23.02
C SER A 34 4.52 0.58 21.65
N SER A 35 3.80 0.23 20.58
CA SER A 35 4.28 0.37 19.20
C SER A 35 4.51 1.83 18.85
N ARG A 36 3.60 2.75 19.20
CA ARG A 36 3.75 4.20 18.98
C ARG A 36 4.82 4.85 19.83
N GLN A 37 5.15 4.38 21.02
CA GLN A 37 6.29 4.91 21.77
C GLN A 37 7.60 4.53 21.08
N ARG A 38 7.71 3.28 20.59
CA ARG A 38 8.82 2.80 19.76
C ARG A 38 8.87 3.47 18.37
N ASN A 39 7.70 3.72 17.78
CA ASN A 39 7.51 4.29 16.45
C ASN A 39 7.14 5.79 16.48
N SER A 40 7.28 6.49 17.62
CA SER A 40 7.00 7.93 17.75
C SER A 40 7.92 8.75 16.87
N LYS A 41 9.00 8.10 16.44
CA LYS A 41 9.73 8.38 15.21
C LYS A 41 9.16 7.45 14.13
N SER A 42 8.14 7.86 13.38
CA SER A 42 7.73 7.19 12.12
C SER A 42 8.94 7.00 11.18
N ARG A 43 9.93 7.87 11.36
CA ARG A 43 11.30 7.86 10.84
C ARG A 43 12.11 6.58 11.14
N CYS A 44 11.87 5.85 12.24
CA CYS A 44 12.67 4.68 12.59
C CYS A 44 12.38 3.45 11.71
N ILE A 45 11.16 3.26 11.21
CA ILE A 45 10.83 2.10 10.35
C ILE A 45 11.16 2.33 8.87
N SER A 46 11.52 3.57 8.49
CA SER A 46 11.82 3.91 7.09
C SER A 46 13.29 3.74 6.71
N GLU A 47 14.17 3.73 7.70
CA GLU A 47 15.59 3.57 7.48
C GLU A 47 15.91 2.07 7.38
N SER A 48 16.14 1.60 6.16
CA SER A 48 16.44 0.18 5.89
C SER A 48 17.67 -0.29 6.67
N VAL A 49 18.69 0.56 6.78
CA VAL A 49 19.93 0.26 7.51
C VAL A 49 19.68 0.15 9.02
N ALA A 50 18.89 1.06 9.60
CA ALA A 50 18.62 1.06 11.04
C ALA A 50 17.65 -0.07 11.46
N THR A 51 16.81 -0.55 10.54
CA THR A 51 15.81 -1.60 10.82
C THR A 51 16.29 -3.01 10.51
N TYR A 52 17.33 -3.16 9.70
CA TYR A 52 17.92 -4.45 9.37
C TYR A 52 18.82 -4.95 10.50
N ASN A 53 18.30 -5.90 11.28
CA ASN A 53 19.00 -6.46 12.44
C ASN A 53 19.19 -7.97 12.24
N ARG A 54 20.33 -8.37 11.67
CA ARG A 54 20.67 -9.79 11.50
C ARG A 54 21.07 -10.38 12.86
N LEU A 55 20.26 -11.32 13.36
CA LEU A 55 20.50 -11.98 14.64
C LEU A 55 20.48 -13.50 14.49
N PRO A 56 21.33 -14.25 15.22
CA PRO A 56 21.21 -15.70 15.30
C PRO A 56 19.94 -16.08 16.06
N LEU A 57 19.35 -17.24 15.75
CA LEU A 57 18.08 -17.70 16.34
C LEU A 57 18.11 -17.85 17.88
N SER A 58 19.31 -18.07 18.45
CA SER A 58 19.53 -18.12 19.89
C SER A 58 19.23 -16.79 20.59
N ASN A 59 19.41 -15.66 19.91
CA ASN A 59 19.23 -14.32 20.48
C ASN A 59 17.77 -13.96 20.80
N PRO A 60 16.80 -14.06 19.86
CA PRO A 60 15.40 -13.83 20.19
C PRO A 60 14.86 -14.85 21.20
N THR A 61 15.36 -16.10 21.18
CA THR A 61 15.00 -17.13 22.18
C THR A 61 15.38 -16.70 23.60
N ASN A 62 16.56 -16.10 23.79
CA ASN A 62 16.99 -15.57 25.08
C ASN A 62 16.25 -14.28 25.48
N SER A 63 15.91 -13.44 24.50
CA SER A 63 15.26 -12.14 24.73
C SER A 63 13.74 -12.25 24.97
N LEU A 64 13.12 -13.29 24.42
CA LEU A 64 11.69 -13.58 24.52
C LEU A 64 11.50 -15.07 24.89
N PRO A 65 11.92 -15.48 26.10
CA PRO A 65 11.95 -16.89 26.50
C PRO A 65 10.55 -17.52 26.58
N HIS A 66 9.50 -16.70 26.62
CA HIS A 66 8.10 -17.14 26.59
C HIS A 66 7.63 -17.61 25.21
N ILE A 67 8.43 -17.41 24.16
CA ILE A 67 8.11 -17.85 22.79
C ILE A 67 9.04 -19.01 22.43
N ASN A 68 8.47 -20.19 22.18
CA ASN A 68 9.20 -21.31 21.58
C ASN A 68 9.38 -21.05 20.08
N PHE A 69 10.43 -20.31 19.71
CA PHE A 69 10.69 -19.95 18.31
C PHE A 69 10.81 -21.14 17.35
N PRO A 70 11.50 -22.25 17.71
CA PRO A 70 11.50 -23.46 16.87
C PRO A 70 10.10 -23.98 16.55
N GLU A 71 9.22 -24.12 17.53
CA GLU A 71 7.83 -24.58 17.34
C GLU A 71 6.99 -23.55 16.57
N TYR A 72 7.16 -22.27 16.89
CA TYR A 72 6.52 -21.16 16.17
C TYR A 72 6.88 -21.19 14.67
N PHE A 73 8.15 -21.33 14.32
CA PHE A 73 8.57 -21.42 12.91
C PHE A 73 8.11 -22.71 12.24
N ALA A 74 8.09 -23.83 12.96
CA ALA A 74 7.56 -25.10 12.46
C ALA A 74 6.06 -25.01 12.11
N ALA A 75 5.27 -24.22 12.85
CA ALA A 75 3.84 -24.02 12.60
C ALA A 75 3.53 -23.35 11.25
N PHE A 76 4.49 -22.65 10.64
CA PHE A 76 4.35 -22.11 9.27
C PHE A 76 4.65 -23.15 8.18
N THR A 77 5.14 -24.34 8.57
CA THR A 77 5.44 -25.43 7.65
C THR A 77 4.36 -26.53 7.78
N PRO A 78 3.48 -26.71 6.78
CA PRO A 78 2.33 -27.61 6.90
C PRO A 78 2.67 -29.09 7.18
N ARG A 79 3.93 -29.49 6.97
CA ARG A 79 4.39 -30.89 7.04
C ARG A 79 4.91 -31.31 8.41
N TYR A 80 5.14 -30.37 9.34
CA TYR A 80 5.68 -30.64 10.67
C TYR A 80 4.83 -29.98 11.76
N PHE A 81 3.54 -30.30 11.81
CA PHE A 81 2.85 -30.23 13.09
C PHE A 81 3.27 -31.47 13.88
N ALA A 82 4.28 -31.31 14.74
CA ALA A 82 4.55 -32.30 15.76
C ALA A 82 3.28 -32.46 16.62
N ASP A 83 2.93 -33.69 17.00
CA ASP A 83 1.80 -34.02 17.90
C ASP A 83 1.93 -33.45 19.33
N ASN A 84 2.87 -32.53 19.54
CA ASN A 84 3.01 -31.80 20.79
C ASN A 84 1.81 -30.87 20.97
N LYS A 85 0.84 -31.37 21.73
CA LYS A 85 -0.16 -30.55 22.42
C LYS A 85 0.55 -29.74 23.49
N SER A 86 1.31 -28.72 23.10
CA SER A 86 1.70 -27.67 24.02
C SER A 86 0.39 -26.96 24.42
N SER A 87 -0.10 -27.24 25.64
CA SER A 87 -1.19 -26.47 26.20
C SER A 87 -0.65 -25.08 26.51
N ILE A 88 -0.72 -24.17 25.53
CA ILE A 88 -0.43 -22.77 25.78
C ILE A 88 -1.55 -22.28 26.70
N ASP A 89 -1.25 -22.17 27.99
CA ASP A 89 -2.13 -21.56 28.99
C ASP A 89 -2.29 -20.07 28.65
N THR A 90 -3.21 -19.82 27.73
CA THR A 90 -3.43 -18.53 27.10
C THR A 90 -4.68 -17.94 27.72
N SER A 91 -4.59 -16.70 28.18
CA SER A 91 -5.76 -16.04 28.76
C SER A 91 -6.90 -15.98 27.74
N ALA A 92 -8.15 -16.04 28.23
CA ALA A 92 -9.33 -15.99 27.39
C ALA A 92 -9.33 -14.74 26.49
N GLU A 93 -8.80 -13.61 26.99
CA GLU A 93 -8.69 -12.36 26.25
C GLU A 93 -7.78 -12.47 25.02
N VAL A 94 -6.68 -13.22 25.10
CA VAL A 94 -5.77 -13.41 23.96
C VAL A 94 -6.41 -14.33 22.92
N VAL A 95 -7.10 -15.38 23.35
CA VAL A 95 -7.86 -16.26 22.45
C VAL A 95 -8.96 -15.46 21.74
N GLU A 96 -9.73 -14.65 22.47
CA GLU A 96 -10.75 -13.78 21.89
C GLU A 96 -10.17 -12.75 20.91
N ALA A 97 -9.01 -12.16 21.20
CA ALA A 97 -8.35 -11.24 20.29
C ALA A 97 -7.90 -11.91 18.98
N LEU A 98 -7.45 -13.17 19.04
CA LEU A 98 -7.10 -13.98 17.87
C LEU A 98 -8.35 -14.37 17.08
N VAL A 99 -9.42 -14.79 17.76
CA VAL A 99 -10.73 -15.08 17.14
C VAL A 99 -11.25 -13.83 16.44
N LEU A 100 -11.27 -12.67 17.09
CA LEU A 100 -11.70 -11.41 16.49
C LEU A 100 -10.86 -11.06 15.24
N ARG A 101 -9.55 -11.28 15.28
CA ARG A 101 -8.69 -11.06 14.12
C ARG A 101 -9.05 -11.99 12.96
N ALA A 102 -9.29 -13.27 13.25
CA ALA A 102 -9.75 -14.23 12.25
C ALA A 102 -11.14 -13.86 11.70
N THR A 103 -12.08 -13.46 12.57
CA THR A 103 -13.42 -13.01 12.19
C THR A 103 -13.35 -11.79 11.27
N LEU A 104 -12.55 -10.77 11.60
CA LEU A 104 -12.37 -9.59 10.74
C LEU A 104 -11.76 -9.93 9.38
N ALA A 105 -10.88 -10.93 9.32
CA ALA A 105 -10.26 -11.38 8.07
C ALA A 105 -11.19 -12.25 7.22
N LEU A 106 -12.00 -13.10 7.84
CA LEU A 106 -12.78 -14.14 7.15
C LEU A 106 -14.24 -13.74 6.91
N SER A 107 -14.81 -12.85 7.73
CA SER A 107 -16.20 -12.40 7.60
C SER A 107 -16.57 -11.82 6.23
N PRO A 108 -15.69 -11.13 5.47
CA PRO A 108 -16.03 -10.65 4.13
C PRO A 108 -16.37 -11.77 3.14
N HIS A 109 -15.89 -13.00 3.40
CA HIS A 109 -16.14 -14.17 2.55
C HIS A 109 -17.43 -14.92 2.89
N LEU A 110 -18.13 -14.54 3.97
CA LEU A 110 -19.40 -15.12 4.35
C LEU A 110 -20.56 -14.51 3.54
N GLY A 111 -21.74 -15.14 3.64
CA GLY A 111 -22.96 -14.60 3.04
C GLY A 111 -23.37 -13.26 3.68
N MET A 112 -23.90 -12.34 2.88
CA MET A 112 -24.27 -10.98 3.34
C MET A 112 -25.37 -10.96 4.41
N ALA A 113 -26.13 -12.05 4.55
CA ALA A 113 -27.13 -12.23 5.60
C ALA A 113 -26.53 -12.60 6.97
N THR A 114 -25.25 -12.95 7.03
CA THR A 114 -24.60 -13.34 8.30
C THR A 114 -24.29 -12.12 9.16
N GLU A 115 -24.51 -12.24 10.46
CA GLU A 115 -24.21 -11.17 11.43
C GLU A 115 -22.74 -10.74 11.37
N ALA A 116 -21.83 -11.70 11.19
CA ALA A 116 -20.40 -11.43 11.10
C ALA A 116 -20.05 -10.55 9.88
N TRP A 117 -20.63 -10.84 8.70
CA TRP A 117 -20.44 -10.02 7.51
C TRP A 117 -21.05 -8.63 7.72
N GLN A 118 -22.26 -8.52 8.27
CA GLN A 118 -22.93 -7.24 8.50
C GLN A 118 -22.19 -6.36 9.51
N ALA A 119 -21.64 -6.96 10.56
CA ALA A 119 -20.82 -6.26 11.56
C ALA A 119 -19.52 -5.71 10.94
N GLN A 120 -18.81 -6.52 10.16
CA GLN A 120 -17.62 -6.08 9.44
C GLN A 120 -17.96 -5.00 8.41
N ARG A 121 -19.07 -5.15 7.70
CA ARG A 121 -19.53 -4.18 6.71
C ARG A 121 -19.82 -2.83 7.35
N THR A 122 -20.53 -2.82 8.47
CA THR A 122 -20.82 -1.60 9.25
C THR A 122 -19.54 -0.89 9.68
N LEU A 123 -18.53 -1.66 10.11
CA LEU A 123 -17.21 -1.11 10.44
C LEU A 123 -16.54 -0.48 9.22
N LEU A 124 -16.55 -1.15 8.06
CA LEU A 124 -15.95 -0.63 6.83
C LEU A 124 -16.65 0.65 6.35
N GLU A 125 -17.98 0.67 6.34
CA GLU A 125 -18.80 1.84 6.00
C GLU A 125 -18.44 3.04 6.88
N THR A 126 -18.29 2.81 8.19
CA THR A 126 -17.92 3.86 9.15
C THR A 126 -16.51 4.39 8.90
N LEU A 127 -15.53 3.50 8.67
CA LEU A 127 -14.12 3.88 8.51
C LEU A 127 -13.85 4.58 7.17
N THR A 128 -14.59 4.22 6.12
CA THR A 128 -14.35 4.71 4.76
C THR A 128 -15.36 5.75 4.29
N GLY A 129 -16.47 5.91 5.03
CA GLY A 129 -17.56 6.82 4.68
C GLY A 129 -18.42 6.33 3.52
N ILE A 130 -18.41 5.03 3.23
CA ILE A 130 -19.33 4.44 2.24
C ILE A 130 -20.76 4.55 2.80
N LYS A 131 -21.73 4.85 1.93
CA LYS A 131 -23.13 4.96 2.34
C LYS A 131 -23.61 3.62 2.91
N LYS A 132 -24.37 3.70 4.00
CA LYS A 132 -24.90 2.51 4.68
C LYS A 132 -25.70 1.63 3.71
N GLY A 133 -25.36 0.34 3.66
CA GLY A 133 -26.05 -0.64 2.83
C GLY A 133 -25.70 -0.60 1.35
N GLU A 134 -24.84 0.33 0.91
CA GLU A 134 -24.27 0.30 -0.43
C GLU A 134 -23.32 -0.90 -0.51
N VAL A 135 -23.46 -1.73 -1.54
CA VAL A 135 -22.58 -2.89 -1.77
C VAL A 135 -22.13 -2.82 -3.23
N GLY A 136 -20.83 -2.97 -3.44
CA GLY A 136 -20.25 -2.96 -4.79
C GLY A 136 -20.68 -4.17 -5.61
N ASP A 137 -20.34 -4.14 -6.90
CA ASP A 137 -20.68 -5.22 -7.81
C ASP A 137 -20.00 -6.53 -7.40
N ARG A 138 -20.75 -7.64 -7.48
CA ARG A 138 -20.25 -8.95 -7.04
C ARG A 138 -19.16 -9.48 -7.96
N ALA A 139 -19.22 -9.20 -9.26
CA ALA A 139 -18.19 -9.58 -10.20
C ALA A 139 -16.90 -8.81 -9.93
N GLU A 140 -16.96 -7.50 -9.66
CA GLU A 140 -15.78 -6.72 -9.23
C GLU A 140 -15.13 -7.30 -7.97
N TYR A 141 -15.95 -7.65 -6.97
CA TYR A 141 -15.45 -8.34 -5.77
C TYR A 141 -14.74 -9.64 -6.14
N CYS A 142 -15.38 -10.51 -6.94
CA CYS A 142 -14.80 -11.80 -7.35
C CYS A 142 -13.50 -11.64 -8.16
N VAL A 143 -13.42 -10.65 -9.04
CA VAL A 143 -12.19 -10.32 -9.79
C VAL A 143 -11.08 -9.93 -8.81
N SER A 144 -11.37 -9.05 -7.85
CA SER A 144 -10.38 -8.67 -6.82
C SER A 144 -9.93 -9.88 -5.98
N GLN A 145 -10.82 -10.85 -5.72
CA GLN A 145 -10.45 -12.08 -5.01
C GLN A 145 -9.56 -12.96 -5.89
N ALA A 146 -9.86 -13.10 -7.18
CA ALA A 146 -9.04 -13.86 -8.11
C ALA A 146 -7.62 -13.27 -8.22
N GLU A 147 -7.51 -11.95 -8.28
CA GLU A 147 -6.23 -11.23 -8.29
C GLU A 147 -5.42 -11.42 -7.00
N ASN A 148 -6.09 -11.47 -5.84
CA ASN A 148 -5.43 -11.54 -4.53
C ASN A 148 -5.15 -12.99 -4.05
N ILE A 149 -5.95 -13.99 -4.47
CA ILE A 149 -5.87 -15.38 -3.96
C ILE A 149 -5.03 -16.27 -4.88
N LEU A 150 -5.10 -16.08 -6.19
CA LEU A 150 -4.32 -16.91 -7.11
C LEU A 150 -2.84 -16.57 -6.90
N VAL A 151 -2.06 -17.62 -6.62
CA VAL A 151 -0.70 -17.61 -6.07
C VAL A 151 0.34 -16.92 -6.98
N SER A 152 -0.08 -16.36 -8.11
CA SER A 152 0.62 -15.24 -8.74
C SER A 152 -0.36 -14.28 -9.44
N PRO A 153 -0.19 -12.96 -9.29
CA PRO A 153 -0.76 -11.97 -10.20
C PRO A 153 -0.51 -12.31 -11.69
N ASP A 154 0.50 -13.12 -11.99
CA ASP A 154 0.84 -13.59 -13.34
C ASP A 154 -0.28 -14.45 -13.97
N ALA A 155 -1.05 -15.19 -13.17
CA ALA A 155 -2.09 -16.08 -13.70
C ALA A 155 -3.23 -15.30 -14.38
N VAL A 156 -3.72 -14.25 -13.73
CA VAL A 156 -4.70 -13.31 -14.31
C VAL A 156 -4.00 -12.35 -15.28
N GLY A 157 -2.78 -11.92 -14.94
CA GLY A 157 -1.98 -10.99 -15.73
C GLY A 157 -1.73 -11.45 -17.17
N ARG A 158 -1.51 -12.75 -17.39
CA ARG A 158 -1.36 -13.31 -18.76
C ARG A 158 -2.58 -13.03 -19.64
N TYR A 159 -3.78 -13.29 -19.13
CA TYR A 159 -5.01 -13.05 -19.89
C TYR A 159 -5.22 -11.55 -20.12
N PHE A 160 -4.99 -10.74 -19.09
CA PHE A 160 -5.09 -9.29 -19.19
C PHE A 160 -4.16 -8.72 -20.27
N VAL A 161 -2.88 -9.12 -20.27
CA VAL A 161 -1.90 -8.69 -21.28
C VAL A 161 -2.29 -9.15 -22.69
N ASN A 162 -2.75 -10.39 -22.84
CA ASN A 162 -3.15 -10.91 -24.15
C ASN A 162 -4.31 -10.10 -24.78
N GLU A 163 -5.26 -9.65 -23.98
CA GLU A 163 -6.44 -8.92 -24.46
C GLU A 163 -6.21 -7.41 -24.59
N THR A 164 -5.37 -6.81 -23.74
CA THR A 164 -5.28 -5.34 -23.61
C THR A 164 -3.96 -4.74 -24.09
N PHE A 165 -2.88 -5.54 -24.16
CA PHE A 165 -1.57 -5.08 -24.62
C PHE A 165 -1.23 -5.71 -25.96
N SER A 166 -1.40 -4.93 -27.04
CA SER A 166 -1.03 -5.35 -28.39
C SER A 166 0.02 -4.44 -29.04
N GLY A 167 0.63 -4.95 -30.10
CA GLY A 167 1.49 -4.18 -31.01
C GLY A 167 2.79 -3.71 -30.37
N ASP A 168 3.09 -2.43 -30.57
CA ASP A 168 4.34 -1.78 -30.21
C ASP A 168 4.32 -1.14 -28.80
N SER A 169 3.29 -1.40 -27.99
CA SER A 169 3.11 -0.80 -26.66
C SER A 169 4.31 -1.01 -25.73
N ARG A 170 4.92 -2.21 -25.77
CA ARG A 170 6.13 -2.51 -24.99
C ARG A 170 7.32 -1.70 -25.45
N GLU A 171 7.50 -1.54 -26.75
CA GLU A 171 8.59 -0.78 -27.34
C GLU A 171 8.45 0.71 -27.00
N LYS A 172 7.28 1.29 -27.22
CA LYS A 172 6.95 2.68 -26.85
C LYS A 172 7.15 2.93 -25.36
N GLY A 173 6.64 2.04 -24.50
CA GLY A 173 6.82 2.13 -23.04
C GLY A 173 8.29 2.05 -22.64
N THR A 174 9.05 1.14 -23.26
CA THR A 174 10.50 1.02 -23.02
C THR A 174 11.23 2.29 -23.43
N LYS A 175 10.88 2.88 -24.59
CA LYS A 175 11.46 4.14 -25.07
C LYS A 175 11.20 5.28 -24.08
N ILE A 176 9.98 5.44 -23.60
CA ILE A 176 9.64 6.48 -22.60
C ILE A 176 10.51 6.32 -21.35
N VAL A 177 10.68 5.08 -20.85
CA VAL A 177 11.54 4.82 -19.68
C VAL A 177 12.99 5.18 -19.97
N THR A 178 13.53 4.78 -21.11
CA THR A 178 14.94 5.08 -21.46
C THR A 178 15.17 6.57 -21.64
N ASP A 179 14.25 7.30 -22.28
CA ASP A 179 14.34 8.75 -22.47
C ASP A 179 14.34 9.48 -21.12
N ILE A 180 13.51 9.05 -20.17
CA ILE A 180 13.48 9.62 -18.80
C ILE A 180 14.78 9.32 -18.05
N VAL A 181 15.31 8.09 -18.15
CA VAL A 181 16.59 7.72 -17.54
C VAL A 181 17.74 8.55 -18.12
N GLU A 182 17.71 8.81 -19.42
CA GLU A 182 18.70 9.65 -20.08
C GLU A 182 18.58 11.12 -19.65
N ALA A 183 17.36 11.66 -19.58
CA ALA A 183 17.09 13.01 -19.06
C ALA A 183 17.54 13.17 -17.59
N PHE A 184 17.43 12.11 -16.79
CA PHE A 184 17.98 12.08 -15.43
C PHE A 184 19.51 12.10 -15.45
N LYS A 185 20.15 11.20 -16.21
CA LYS A 185 21.62 11.12 -16.31
C LYS A 185 22.25 12.42 -16.79
N SER A 186 21.67 13.05 -17.82
CA SER A 186 22.16 14.32 -18.36
C SER A 186 22.03 15.48 -17.38
N SER A 187 21.14 15.37 -16.39
CA SER A 187 20.98 16.40 -15.36
C SER A 187 21.99 16.30 -14.23
N GLN A 188 22.59 15.13 -14.00
CA GLN A 188 23.46 14.89 -12.84
C GLN A 188 24.66 15.85 -12.75
N PRO A 189 25.37 16.19 -13.84
CA PRO A 189 26.51 17.11 -13.77
C PRO A 189 26.15 18.51 -13.24
N ASN A 190 24.87 18.90 -13.35
CA ASN A 190 24.39 20.22 -12.91
C ASN A 190 23.88 20.22 -11.47
N ILE A 191 23.98 19.10 -10.74
CA ILE A 191 23.52 18.98 -9.35
C ILE A 191 24.66 19.41 -8.41
N THR A 192 24.68 20.70 -8.06
CA THR A 192 25.76 21.32 -7.28
C THR A 192 25.85 20.86 -5.82
N TRP A 193 24.75 20.35 -5.24
CA TRP A 193 24.70 19.91 -3.84
C TRP A 193 25.17 18.47 -3.63
N LEU A 194 25.42 17.71 -4.71
CA LEU A 194 25.83 16.30 -4.62
C LEU A 194 27.31 16.12 -4.20
N GLY A 195 28.13 17.16 -4.28
CA GLY A 195 29.57 17.09 -4.02
C GLY A 195 30.29 16.09 -4.94
N GLU A 196 31.54 15.71 -4.60
CA GLU A 196 32.28 14.62 -5.28
C GLU A 196 31.90 13.21 -4.76
N ALA A 197 30.86 13.11 -3.92
CA ALA A 197 30.48 11.85 -3.28
C ALA A 197 29.69 10.93 -4.23
N PRO A 198 29.85 9.59 -4.11
CA PRO A 198 29.13 8.65 -4.95
C PRO A 198 27.61 8.76 -4.77
N ALA A 199 26.88 8.43 -5.83
CA ALA A 199 25.47 8.70 -6.08
C ALA A 199 24.46 7.89 -5.23
N ASN A 200 24.70 7.74 -3.92
CA ASN A 200 23.83 7.00 -3.01
C ASN A 200 23.27 7.92 -1.90
N VAL A 201 22.46 8.89 -2.30
CA VAL A 201 21.62 9.68 -1.37
C VAL A 201 20.28 8.98 -1.20
N VAL A 202 20.02 8.47 0.00
CA VAL A 202 18.75 7.85 0.39
C VAL A 202 17.83 8.93 0.96
N ALA A 203 16.72 9.20 0.27
CA ALA A 203 15.69 10.12 0.75
C ALA A 203 14.73 9.45 1.75
N GLN A 204 14.31 10.21 2.77
CA GLN A 204 13.41 9.78 3.85
C GLN A 204 11.98 9.51 3.37
N LYS A 205 11.19 8.71 4.10
CA LYS A 205 9.89 8.12 3.69
C LYS A 205 8.84 9.06 3.12
N ASP A 206 8.70 10.25 3.70
CA ASP A 206 7.70 11.24 3.27
C ASP A 206 8.28 12.15 2.17
N VAL A 207 9.62 12.23 2.12
CA VAL A 207 10.36 13.02 1.15
C VAL A 207 10.54 12.24 -0.16
N TRP A 208 10.78 10.92 -0.14
CA TRP A 208 11.10 10.18 -1.36
C TRP A 208 9.91 10.06 -2.32
N ARG A 209 8.67 9.99 -1.81
CA ARG A 209 7.48 9.91 -2.66
C ARG A 209 7.20 11.24 -3.35
N ASN A 210 7.31 12.34 -2.60
CA ASN A 210 7.23 13.70 -3.15
C ASN A 210 8.43 14.01 -4.06
N ILE A 211 9.61 13.44 -3.78
CA ILE A 211 10.73 13.42 -4.72
C ILE A 211 10.31 12.68 -5.97
N GLY A 212 9.71 11.48 -5.87
CA GLY A 212 9.21 10.72 -7.00
C GLY A 212 8.24 11.54 -7.88
N ASP A 213 7.34 12.31 -7.28
CA ASP A 213 6.45 13.21 -8.04
C ASP A 213 7.24 14.35 -8.72
N SER A 214 8.25 14.86 -8.02
CA SER A 214 9.18 15.86 -8.56
C SER A 214 10.01 15.35 -9.74
N TRP A 215 10.08 14.03 -9.98
CA TRP A 215 10.70 13.46 -11.19
C TRP A 215 9.91 13.74 -12.47
N SER A 216 8.69 14.30 -12.37
CA SER A 216 7.97 14.88 -13.51
C SER A 216 8.81 15.90 -14.30
N ILE A 217 9.80 16.56 -13.67
CA ILE A 217 10.77 17.39 -14.39
C ILE A 217 11.62 16.61 -15.41
N PHE A 218 11.97 15.35 -15.11
CA PHE A 218 12.72 14.51 -16.05
C PHE A 218 11.83 14.05 -17.21
N ALA A 219 10.53 13.81 -16.95
CA ALA A 219 9.56 13.57 -18.02
C ALA A 219 9.42 14.80 -18.93
N TYR A 220 9.35 16.01 -18.36
CA TYR A 220 9.31 17.25 -19.16
C TYR A 220 10.58 17.42 -20.00
N ARG A 221 11.76 17.20 -19.40
CA ARG A 221 13.05 17.28 -20.11
C ARG A 221 13.16 16.24 -21.22
N ALA A 222 12.74 15.01 -20.97
CA ALA A 222 12.71 13.94 -21.97
C ALA A 222 11.79 14.31 -23.15
N TRP A 223 10.61 14.85 -22.87
CA TRP A 223 9.72 15.37 -23.92
C TRP A 223 10.36 16.52 -24.71
N LYS A 224 10.95 17.52 -24.05
CA LYS A 224 11.64 18.63 -24.73
C LYS A 224 12.83 18.18 -25.58
N ALA A 225 13.56 17.15 -25.15
CA ALA A 225 14.72 16.63 -25.90
C ALA A 225 14.32 16.03 -27.27
N GLN A 226 13.15 15.42 -27.37
CA GLN A 226 12.62 14.86 -28.63
C GLN A 226 11.59 15.77 -29.34
N TYR A 227 11.32 16.96 -28.80
CA TYR A 227 10.21 17.82 -29.23
C TYR A 227 10.31 18.23 -30.69
N THR A 228 11.51 18.63 -31.15
CA THR A 228 11.70 19.09 -32.54
C THR A 228 11.41 17.97 -33.54
N ASP A 229 11.94 16.77 -33.30
CA ASP A 229 11.73 15.62 -34.17
C ASP A 229 10.25 15.18 -34.16
N SER A 230 9.64 15.16 -32.97
CA SER A 230 8.21 14.87 -32.78
C SER A 230 7.31 15.89 -33.50
N LEU A 231 7.69 17.17 -33.49
CA LEU A 231 6.98 18.24 -34.18
C LEU A 231 7.08 18.11 -35.70
N ILE A 232 8.28 17.84 -36.24
CA ILE A 232 8.50 17.60 -37.68
C ILE A 232 7.72 16.37 -38.15
N ALA A 233 7.68 15.32 -37.33
CA ALA A 233 6.92 14.11 -37.61
C ALA A 233 5.40 14.30 -37.49
N GLY A 234 4.93 15.46 -37.03
CA GLY A 234 3.50 15.78 -36.91
C GLY A 234 2.81 15.18 -35.68
N TYR A 235 3.58 14.70 -34.68
CA TYR A 235 3.02 14.11 -33.45
C TYR A 235 2.68 15.15 -32.38
N GLU A 236 3.23 16.36 -32.47
CA GLU A 236 2.97 17.45 -31.53
C GLU A 236 1.80 18.32 -31.99
N TYR A 237 0.57 17.82 -31.96
CA TYR A 237 -0.62 18.62 -32.32
C TYR A 237 -1.18 19.38 -31.12
N LEU A 238 -1.74 20.56 -31.38
CA LEU A 238 -2.58 21.25 -30.40
C LEU A 238 -3.93 20.54 -30.34
N LEU A 239 -4.45 20.38 -29.13
CA LEU A 239 -5.70 19.65 -28.91
C LEU A 239 -6.89 20.50 -29.40
N PRO A 240 -7.70 19.99 -30.34
CA PRO A 240 -8.86 20.73 -30.84
C PRO A 240 -9.82 21.14 -29.72
N GLY A 241 -10.30 22.37 -29.76
CA GLY A 241 -11.22 22.91 -28.75
C GLY A 241 -10.56 23.33 -27.43
N MET A 242 -9.23 23.23 -27.31
CA MET A 242 -8.49 23.74 -26.16
C MET A 242 -7.51 24.83 -26.58
N ASN A 243 -7.57 25.99 -25.92
CA ASN A 243 -6.65 27.11 -26.16
C ASN A 243 -5.46 27.05 -25.20
N TYR A 244 -4.75 25.91 -25.20
CA TYR A 244 -3.55 25.69 -24.40
C TYR A 244 -2.35 25.42 -25.30
N THR A 245 -1.18 25.90 -24.89
CA THR A 245 0.09 25.49 -25.49
C THR A 245 0.41 24.03 -25.17
N ARG A 246 1.43 23.45 -25.81
CA ARG A 246 1.84 22.06 -25.54
C ARG A 246 2.47 21.95 -24.15
N GLU A 247 3.23 22.95 -23.75
CA GLU A 247 3.78 23.09 -22.40
C GLU A 247 2.67 23.16 -21.33
N GLN A 248 1.64 23.98 -21.56
CA GLN A 248 0.46 24.01 -20.68
C GLN A 248 -0.26 22.66 -20.66
N SER A 249 -0.41 22.01 -21.82
CA SER A 249 -1.06 20.70 -21.95
C SER A 249 -0.31 19.61 -21.20
N PHE A 250 1.03 19.62 -21.20
CA PHE A 250 1.86 18.73 -20.39
C PHE A 250 1.54 18.88 -18.90
N SER A 251 1.53 20.11 -18.40
CA SER A 251 1.24 20.39 -16.99
C SER A 251 -0.20 20.06 -16.60
N ILE A 252 -1.17 20.34 -17.47
CA ILE A 252 -2.57 19.94 -17.26
C ILE A 252 -2.70 18.42 -17.22
N SER A 253 -2.03 17.70 -18.12
CA SER A 253 -2.01 16.23 -18.13
C SER A 253 -1.49 15.67 -16.79
N PHE A 254 -0.39 16.23 -16.27
CA PHE A 254 0.12 15.88 -14.95
C PHE A 254 -0.93 16.09 -13.85
N GLY A 255 -1.60 17.25 -13.82
CA GLY A 255 -2.66 17.53 -12.83
C GLY A 255 -3.85 16.57 -12.93
N ARG A 256 -4.26 16.21 -14.16
CA ARG A 256 -5.42 15.34 -14.40
C ARG A 256 -5.24 13.92 -13.89
N ILE A 257 -4.03 13.36 -13.93
CA ILE A 257 -3.73 12.01 -13.42
C ILE A 257 -4.07 11.90 -11.92
N TRP A 258 -4.00 13.02 -11.19
CA TRP A 258 -4.29 13.09 -9.76
C TRP A 258 -5.72 13.53 -9.44
N GLY A 259 -6.58 13.75 -10.45
CA GLY A 259 -7.97 14.13 -10.23
C GLY A 259 -8.73 13.03 -9.50
N ASN A 260 -9.09 13.26 -8.23
CA ASN A 260 -9.81 12.29 -7.42
C ASN A 260 -10.74 12.96 -6.40
N PHE A 261 -11.79 12.24 -6.00
CA PHE A 261 -12.69 12.63 -4.92
C PHE A 261 -12.74 11.52 -3.87
N ILE A 262 -12.48 11.87 -2.61
CA ILE A 262 -12.40 10.91 -1.50
C ILE A 262 -13.30 11.37 -0.36
N ASN A 263 -14.08 10.44 0.19
CA ASN A 263 -14.89 10.69 1.38
C ASN A 263 -14.03 11.17 2.55
N THR A 264 -14.53 12.13 3.34
CA THR A 264 -13.78 12.70 4.48
C THR A 264 -13.28 11.64 5.47
N ALA A 265 -14.10 10.62 5.77
CA ALA A 265 -13.71 9.52 6.66
C ALA A 265 -12.51 8.74 6.10
N ALA A 266 -12.57 8.36 4.81
CA ALA A 266 -11.45 7.74 4.12
C ALA A 266 -10.22 8.65 4.08
N GLN A 267 -10.38 9.96 3.82
CA GLN A 267 -9.27 10.92 3.80
C GLN A 267 -8.55 11.03 5.15
N ILE A 268 -9.31 11.03 6.27
CA ILE A 268 -8.74 11.03 7.63
C ILE A 268 -7.92 9.76 7.87
N GLN A 269 -8.42 8.60 7.44
CA GLN A 269 -7.66 7.36 7.52
C GLN A 269 -6.40 7.45 6.66
N TRP A 270 -6.54 7.94 5.44
CA TRP A 270 -5.48 7.97 4.45
C TRP A 270 -4.30 8.83 4.88
N VAL A 271 -4.54 10.04 5.39
CA VAL A 271 -3.49 10.92 5.95
C VAL A 271 -2.72 10.26 7.11
N ARG A 272 -3.30 9.26 7.78
CA ARG A 272 -2.67 8.55 8.92
C ARG A 272 -1.96 7.27 8.53
N THR A 273 -2.28 6.69 7.37
CA THR A 273 -1.85 5.33 7.02
C THR A 273 -1.12 5.25 5.68
N ASP A 274 -1.49 6.11 4.73
CA ASP A 274 -0.85 6.15 3.43
C ASP A 274 0.37 7.09 3.47
N PRO A 275 1.53 6.63 3.01
CA PRO A 275 2.73 7.48 2.95
C PRO A 275 2.71 8.52 1.81
N HIS A 276 1.76 8.50 0.88
CA HIS A 276 1.63 9.51 -0.17
C HIS A 276 0.94 10.77 0.34
N SER A 277 1.37 11.92 -0.17
CA SER A 277 0.62 13.16 0.00
C SER A 277 -0.77 13.04 -0.64
N PRO A 278 -1.80 13.71 -0.08
CA PRO A 278 -3.10 13.84 -0.76
C PRO A 278 -2.93 14.43 -2.16
N GLN A 279 -3.79 14.04 -3.10
CA GLN A 279 -3.62 14.32 -4.54
C GLN A 279 -3.38 15.80 -4.86
N ILE A 280 -4.15 16.70 -4.26
CA ILE A 280 -3.99 18.15 -4.49
C ILE A 280 -2.57 18.63 -4.14
N TYR A 281 -2.00 18.13 -3.04
CA TYR A 281 -0.65 18.49 -2.63
C TYR A 281 0.43 17.79 -3.47
N ARG A 282 0.12 16.65 -4.09
CA ARG A 282 1.01 16.03 -5.10
C ARG A 282 1.09 16.91 -6.35
N VAL A 283 -0.03 17.50 -6.76
CA VAL A 283 -0.05 18.45 -7.89
C VAL A 283 0.64 19.75 -7.50
N ASP A 284 0.06 20.49 -6.56
CA ASP A 284 0.48 21.86 -6.21
C ASP A 284 1.92 21.88 -5.69
N GLY A 285 2.28 20.94 -4.82
CA GLY A 285 3.62 20.83 -4.26
C GLY A 285 4.68 20.50 -5.32
N THR A 286 4.33 19.70 -6.33
CA THR A 286 5.26 19.35 -7.40
C THR A 286 5.44 20.51 -8.38
N VAL A 287 4.35 21.05 -8.92
CA VAL A 287 4.42 22.08 -9.97
C VAL A 287 5.00 23.40 -9.47
N SER A 288 4.83 23.71 -8.17
CA SER A 288 5.48 24.86 -7.52
C SER A 288 7.01 24.81 -7.56
N ASN A 289 7.59 23.61 -7.72
CA ASN A 289 9.04 23.40 -7.80
C ASN A 289 9.55 23.24 -9.24
N ILE A 290 8.71 23.44 -10.26
CA ILE A 290 9.05 23.26 -11.67
C ILE A 290 9.02 24.61 -12.39
N PRO A 291 10.19 25.24 -12.68
CA PRO A 291 10.24 26.52 -13.37
C PRO A 291 9.55 26.51 -14.74
N ALA A 292 9.55 25.38 -15.44
CA ALA A 292 8.86 25.22 -16.71
C ALA A 292 7.34 25.35 -16.59
N PHE A 293 6.75 25.00 -15.45
CA PHE A 293 5.33 25.21 -15.17
C PHE A 293 5.04 26.70 -15.02
N ALA A 294 5.83 27.41 -14.20
CA ALA A 294 5.70 28.85 -14.02
C ALA A 294 5.96 29.66 -15.31
N ALA A 295 6.73 29.12 -16.26
CA ALA A 295 6.91 29.76 -17.57
C ALA A 295 5.74 29.52 -18.53
N ALA A 296 4.96 28.46 -18.31
CA ALA A 296 3.85 28.09 -19.18
C ALA A 296 2.52 28.77 -18.81
N PHE A 297 2.37 29.28 -17.58
CA PHE A 297 1.17 29.94 -17.05
C PHE A 297 1.49 31.32 -16.51
#